data_AF-A0A5J5F073-F1
#
_entry.id   AF-A0A5J5F073-F1
#
_cell.length_a   1.000
_cell.length_b   1.000
_cell.length_c   1.000
_cell.angle_alpha   90.00
_cell.angle_beta   90.00
_cell.angle_gamma   90.00
#
_symmetry.space_group_name_H-M   'P 1'
#
loop_
_entity.id
_entity.type
_entity.pdbx_description
1 polymer ?
#
loop_
_entity_poly.entity_id
_entity_poly.type
_entity_poly.pdbx_seq_one_letter_code
_entity_poly.pdbx_strand_id
1 'polypeptide(L)'
;MSTDSKKKLALAVIDFLNTSITDGTLSSEDKESIEVATQCIADAFKVDPEDKAAMDEALGGQSLQAIYSVFEKMKGKTAAAKPAASPSPAGPKQPTDAEKAEAESLKSKGNAAMSQKDYQTAIDYYSQALKIHPTNPIYLSNRAAAYSSVGNYDAAIKDAEIAVDTDPSYSKAWSRLGHARYSTNDFKGAMDAYKAGIDAEGNGGTQVMQVGYETAKKKYDEQEVARSPPASRTASPMGAGGPGGMMGALSSLLGGMGGAGGKPDFGALMNDPNIMESVSEMMKDPKSLDMVKNMMSNPEIAAMAQNFMGGMGRGAGGAGPASGH
;
A
#
# COMPACT_ATOMS: atom_id res chain seq x y z
N MET A 1 6.18 6.06 25.83
CA MET A 1 5.84 7.17 24.92
C MET A 1 4.32 7.33 24.71
N SER A 2 3.52 6.27 24.50
CA SER A 2 2.06 6.43 24.21
C SER A 2 1.19 6.78 25.43
N THR A 3 1.50 6.27 26.63
CA THR A 3 0.71 6.55 27.84
C THR A 3 0.83 8.00 28.29
N ASP A 4 2.03 8.58 28.15
CA ASP A 4 2.30 9.97 28.52
C ASP A 4 1.58 10.97 27.61
N SER A 5 1.52 10.66 26.30
CA SER A 5 0.76 11.46 25.33
C SER A 5 -0.75 11.43 25.59
N LYS A 6 -1.31 10.28 26.01
CA LYS A 6 -2.74 10.18 26.38
C LYS A 6 -3.06 10.96 27.65
N LYS A 7 -2.17 10.95 28.64
CA LYS A 7 -2.31 11.74 29.87
C LYS A 7 -2.25 13.25 29.60
N LYS A 8 -1.31 13.69 28.76
CA LYS A 8 -1.21 15.09 28.31
C LYS A 8 -2.47 15.54 27.57
N LEU A 9 -3.03 14.70 26.69
CA LEU A 9 -4.30 15.02 26.02
C LEU A 9 -5.47 15.10 27.01
N ALA A 10 -5.54 14.20 28.01
CA ALA A 10 -6.56 14.25 29.04
C ALA A 10 -6.49 15.56 29.86
N LEU A 11 -5.28 15.98 30.24
CA LEU A 11 -5.05 17.26 30.93
C LEU A 11 -5.46 18.46 30.07
N ALA A 12 -5.16 18.45 28.77
CA ALA A 12 -5.58 19.49 27.84
C ALA A 12 -7.12 19.61 27.70
N VAL A 13 -7.83 18.48 27.73
CA VAL A 13 -9.30 18.46 27.71
C VAL A 13 -9.84 19.02 29.02
N ILE A 14 -9.27 18.62 30.16
CA ILE A 14 -9.66 19.14 31.48
C ILE A 14 -9.47 20.67 31.55
N ASP A 15 -8.33 21.20 31.08
CA ASP A 15 -8.07 22.63 31.04
C ASP A 15 -9.12 23.41 30.22
N PHE A 16 -9.49 22.88 29.06
CA PHE A 16 -10.56 23.44 28.23
C PHE A 16 -11.92 23.44 28.94
N LEU A 17 -12.28 22.34 29.59
CA LEU A 17 -13.53 22.21 30.33
C LEU A 17 -13.59 23.19 31.51
N ASN A 18 -12.50 23.30 32.27
CA ASN A 18 -12.37 24.25 33.38
C ASN A 18 -12.46 25.71 32.89
N THR A 19 -11.81 26.02 31.77
CA THR A 19 -11.92 27.35 31.15
C THR A 19 -13.35 27.66 30.74
N SER A 20 -14.08 26.68 30.19
CA SER A 20 -15.49 26.82 29.75
C SER A 20 -16.46 27.07 30.91
N ILE A 21 -16.14 26.61 32.12
CA ILE A 21 -16.92 26.94 33.34
C ILE A 21 -16.77 28.43 33.69
N THR A 22 -15.59 29.01 33.44
CA THR A 22 -15.22 30.37 33.84
C THR A 22 -15.46 31.45 32.78
N ASP A 23 -15.51 31.08 31.50
CA ASP A 23 -15.65 32.01 30.37
C ASP A 23 -17.10 32.49 30.12
N GLY A 24 -18.07 31.95 30.87
CA GLY A 24 -19.48 32.31 30.79
C GLY A 24 -20.24 31.70 29.62
N THR A 25 -19.66 30.73 28.92
CA THR A 25 -20.30 30.04 27.79
C THR A 25 -21.34 29.00 28.21
N LEU A 26 -21.32 28.58 29.49
CA LEU A 26 -22.16 27.51 30.03
C LEU A 26 -23.21 28.01 31.02
N SER A 27 -24.38 27.35 31.01
CA SER A 27 -25.42 27.53 32.03
C SER A 27 -24.98 26.95 33.38
N SER A 28 -25.63 27.35 34.48
CA SER A 28 -25.28 26.85 35.82
C SER A 28 -25.42 25.33 35.95
N GLU A 29 -26.41 24.72 35.28
CA GLU A 29 -26.65 23.28 35.26
C GLU A 29 -25.56 22.54 34.47
N ASP A 30 -25.09 23.14 33.38
CA ASP A 30 -23.99 22.59 32.58
C ASP A 30 -22.65 22.67 33.32
N LYS A 31 -22.44 23.70 34.17
CA LYS A 31 -21.21 23.83 34.95
C LYS A 31 -21.00 22.66 35.91
N GLU A 32 -22.04 22.29 36.65
CA GLU A 32 -22.01 21.13 37.56
C GLU A 32 -21.73 19.83 36.78
N SER A 33 -22.35 19.69 35.60
CA SER A 33 -22.13 18.54 34.72
C SER A 33 -20.69 18.45 34.21
N ILE A 34 -20.07 19.60 33.92
CA ILE A 34 -18.69 19.68 33.41
C ILE A 34 -17.68 19.40 34.52
N GLU A 35 -17.92 19.84 35.76
CA GLU A 35 -17.09 19.51 36.92
C GLU A 35 -17.02 17.99 37.15
N VAL A 36 -18.18 17.31 37.05
CA VAL A 36 -18.24 15.84 37.14
C VAL A 36 -17.47 15.18 35.99
N ALA A 37 -17.61 15.69 34.76
CA ALA A 37 -16.90 15.18 33.61
C ALA A 37 -15.38 15.32 33.75
N THR A 38 -14.90 16.47 34.22
CA THR A 38 -13.49 16.71 34.53
C THR A 38 -12.94 15.67 35.51
N GLN A 39 -13.67 15.39 36.59
CA GLN A 39 -13.25 14.39 37.58
C GLN A 39 -13.21 12.97 36.99
N CYS A 40 -14.22 12.58 36.20
CA CYS A 40 -14.24 11.28 35.52
C CYS A 40 -13.04 11.11 34.56
N ILE A 41 -12.68 12.15 33.82
CA ILE A 41 -11.52 12.13 32.91
C ILE A 41 -10.22 12.01 33.72
N ALA A 42 -10.08 12.78 34.80
CA ALA A 42 -8.92 12.72 35.69
C ALA A 42 -8.69 11.31 36.25
N ASP A 43 -9.76 10.67 36.74
CA ASP A 43 -9.71 9.33 37.31
C ASP A 43 -9.42 8.24 36.29
N ALA A 44 -9.98 8.38 35.08
CA ALA A 44 -9.76 7.43 33.98
C ALA A 44 -8.31 7.44 33.50
N PHE A 45 -7.68 8.62 33.44
CA PHE A 45 -6.33 8.77 32.92
C PHE A 45 -5.23 8.85 34.00
N LYS A 46 -5.62 8.85 35.28
CA LYS A 46 -4.71 8.98 36.43
C LYS A 46 -3.86 10.25 36.30
N VAL A 47 -4.54 11.38 36.17
CA VAL A 47 -3.99 12.73 36.07
C VAL A 47 -4.65 13.64 37.10
N ASP A 48 -3.96 14.72 37.50
CA ASP A 48 -4.46 15.67 38.48
C ASP A 48 -5.19 16.84 37.77
N PRO A 49 -6.49 17.06 38.03
CA PRO A 49 -7.27 18.12 37.39
C PRO A 49 -6.97 19.52 37.97
N GLU A 50 -6.12 19.64 38.99
CA GLU A 50 -5.72 20.92 39.59
C GLU A 50 -4.28 21.33 39.22
N ASP A 51 -3.51 20.44 38.58
CA ASP A 51 -2.12 20.67 38.20
C ASP A 51 -2.02 21.54 36.93
N LYS A 52 -2.12 22.86 37.13
CA LYS A 52 -2.01 23.86 36.06
C LYS A 52 -0.67 23.81 35.33
N ALA A 53 0.43 23.45 36.01
CA ALA A 53 1.74 23.38 35.38
C ALA A 53 1.81 22.21 34.38
N ALA A 54 1.24 21.05 34.74
CA ALA A 54 1.14 19.91 33.84
C ALA A 54 0.18 20.18 32.67
N MET A 55 -0.89 20.95 32.88
CA MET A 55 -1.81 21.39 31.81
C MET A 55 -1.11 22.34 30.81
N ASP A 56 -0.38 23.33 31.31
CA ASP A 56 0.39 24.27 30.48
C ASP A 56 1.50 23.55 29.70
N GLU A 57 2.19 22.59 30.33
CA GLU A 57 3.21 21.76 29.68
C GLU A 57 2.61 20.84 28.61
N ALA A 58 1.42 20.28 28.86
CA ALA A 58 0.76 19.35 27.94
C ALA A 58 0.49 19.97 26.56
N LEU A 59 0.28 21.28 26.51
CA LEU A 59 0.01 22.02 25.27
C LEU A 59 1.14 22.99 24.87
N GLY A 60 2.25 23.01 25.60
CA GLY A 60 3.39 23.89 25.33
C GLY A 60 3.01 25.38 25.36
N GLY A 61 2.09 25.77 26.24
CA GLY A 61 1.60 27.15 26.39
C GLY A 61 0.54 27.58 25.35
N GLN A 62 -0.10 26.64 24.65
CA GLN A 62 -1.27 26.91 23.78
C GLN A 62 -2.55 26.38 24.41
N SER A 63 -3.73 26.91 24.04
CA SER A 63 -5.00 26.32 24.45
C SER A 63 -5.47 25.25 23.47
N LEU A 64 -6.23 24.26 23.95
CA LEU A 64 -6.77 23.19 23.10
C LEU A 64 -7.66 23.78 21.99
N GLN A 65 -8.39 24.85 22.29
CA GLN A 65 -9.20 25.59 21.31
C GLN A 65 -8.35 26.27 20.23
N ALA A 66 -7.17 26.82 20.57
CA ALA A 66 -6.26 27.41 19.61
C ALA A 66 -5.65 26.34 18.68
N ILE A 67 -5.24 25.20 19.25
CA ILE A 67 -4.73 24.05 18.50
C ILE A 67 -5.81 23.51 17.56
N TYR A 68 -7.04 23.35 18.05
CA TYR A 68 -8.17 22.92 17.24
C TYR A 68 -8.49 23.94 16.15
N SER A 69 -8.44 25.24 16.42
CA SER A 69 -8.62 26.30 15.42
C SER A 69 -7.54 26.28 14.35
N VAL A 70 -6.30 25.93 14.70
CA VAL A 70 -5.22 25.72 13.73
C VAL A 70 -5.49 24.46 12.91
N PHE A 71 -5.91 23.36 13.54
CA PHE A 71 -6.36 22.15 12.84
C PHE A 71 -7.51 22.45 11.87
N GLU A 72 -8.52 23.22 12.28
CA GLU A 72 -9.63 23.65 11.42
C GLU A 72 -9.14 24.53 10.26
N LYS A 73 -8.22 25.48 10.53
CA LYS A 73 -7.60 26.31 9.49
C LYS A 73 -6.71 25.50 8.55
N MET A 74 -6.07 24.45 9.03
CA MET A 74 -5.27 23.53 8.22
C MET A 74 -6.16 22.61 7.39
N LYS A 75 -7.24 22.07 7.96
CA LYS A 75 -8.31 21.36 7.26
C LYS A 75 -8.96 22.23 6.19
N GLY A 76 -9.14 23.52 6.47
CA GLY A 76 -9.59 24.54 5.52
C GLY A 76 -8.52 24.96 4.50
N LYS A 77 -7.22 24.79 4.77
CA LYS A 77 -6.13 25.10 3.84
C LYS A 77 -5.80 23.96 2.86
N THR A 78 -6.12 22.71 3.19
CA THR A 78 -6.13 21.62 2.20
C THR A 78 -7.35 21.68 1.27
N ALA A 79 -8.30 22.58 1.54
CA ALA A 79 -9.47 22.84 0.73
C ALA A 79 -9.85 24.34 0.71
N ALA A 80 -9.05 25.20 0.06
CA ALA A 80 -9.57 26.33 -0.74
C ALA A 80 -8.47 27.28 -1.25
N ALA A 81 -8.45 27.47 -2.58
CA ALA A 81 -8.25 28.80 -3.15
C ALA A 81 -9.59 29.57 -3.09
N LYS A 82 -9.69 30.51 -2.12
CA LYS A 82 -10.33 31.86 -2.10
C LYS A 82 -11.79 32.11 -2.63
N PRO A 83 -12.47 33.23 -2.26
CA PRO A 83 -12.73 33.82 -0.93
C PRO A 83 -14.20 34.30 -0.68
N ALA A 84 -14.56 34.35 0.61
CA ALA A 84 -15.38 35.35 1.35
C ALA A 84 -16.75 35.87 0.83
N ALA A 85 -17.81 35.60 1.63
CA ALA A 85 -18.77 36.60 2.13
C ALA A 85 -19.52 36.05 3.38
N SER A 86 -19.64 36.87 4.44
CA SER A 86 -20.27 36.62 5.77
C SER A 86 -21.81 36.86 5.75
N PRO A 87 -22.59 36.78 6.87
CA PRO A 87 -22.48 36.05 8.14
C PRO A 87 -23.76 35.20 8.51
N SER A 88 -23.70 34.47 9.63
CA SER A 88 -24.83 34.03 10.50
C SER A 88 -25.39 32.57 10.33
N PRO A 89 -26.12 32.00 11.32
CA PRO A 89 -25.56 31.05 12.29
C PRO A 89 -26.35 29.73 12.39
N ALA A 90 -25.65 28.59 12.36
CA ALA A 90 -26.06 27.33 12.98
C ALA A 90 -24.86 26.39 12.87
N GLY A 91 -24.37 25.86 13.99
CA GLY A 91 -23.42 24.75 13.97
C GLY A 91 -24.00 23.59 13.15
N PRO A 92 -23.16 22.71 12.56
CA PRO A 92 -23.63 21.65 11.68
C PRO A 92 -24.61 20.76 12.46
N LYS A 93 -25.90 20.82 12.09
CA LYS A 93 -26.92 19.92 12.61
C LYS A 93 -26.50 18.50 12.25
N GLN A 94 -26.48 17.60 13.23
CA GLN A 94 -26.34 16.17 12.93
C GLN A 94 -27.49 15.74 12.00
N PRO A 95 -27.22 14.92 10.97
CA PRO A 95 -28.23 14.45 10.03
C PRO A 95 -29.39 13.75 10.76
N THR A 96 -30.62 14.17 10.45
CA THR A 96 -31.85 13.53 10.90
C THR A 96 -31.96 12.10 10.35
N ASP A 97 -32.73 11.23 11.00
CA ASP A 97 -32.86 9.83 10.54
C ASP A 97 -33.45 9.70 9.13
N ALA A 98 -34.26 10.68 8.70
CA ALA A 98 -34.74 10.78 7.32
C ALA A 98 -33.60 11.06 6.34
N GLU A 99 -32.69 11.98 6.67
CA GLU A 99 -31.49 12.28 5.88
C GLU A 99 -30.53 11.08 5.86
N LYS A 100 -30.39 10.33 6.97
CA LYS A 100 -29.62 9.08 6.98
C LYS A 100 -30.21 8.05 6.02
N ALA A 101 -31.53 7.88 6.02
CA ALA A 101 -32.22 6.96 5.12
C ALA A 101 -32.07 7.37 3.65
N GLU A 102 -32.10 8.68 3.36
CA GLU A 102 -31.82 9.21 2.03
C GLU A 102 -30.39 8.89 1.58
N ALA A 103 -29.40 9.11 2.45
CA ALA A 103 -27.99 8.79 2.17
C ALA A 103 -27.79 7.29 1.88
N GLU A 104 -28.47 6.40 2.61
CA GLU A 104 -28.45 4.95 2.36
C GLU A 104 -29.13 4.57 1.03
N SER A 105 -30.19 5.27 0.65
CA SER A 105 -30.84 5.13 -0.67
C SER A 105 -29.91 5.55 -1.79
N LEU A 106 -29.21 6.68 -1.64
CA LEU A 106 -28.20 7.16 -2.58
C LEU A 106 -27.04 6.18 -2.71
N LYS A 107 -26.52 5.64 -1.60
CA LYS A 107 -25.51 4.56 -1.62
C LYS A 107 -26.00 3.36 -2.43
N SER A 108 -27.24 2.94 -2.23
CA SER A 108 -27.82 1.79 -2.94
C SER A 108 -27.92 2.02 -4.45
N LYS A 109 -28.30 3.24 -4.87
CA LYS A 109 -28.27 3.65 -6.28
C LYS A 109 -26.85 3.68 -6.85
N GLY A 110 -25.88 4.19 -6.08
CA GLY A 110 -24.46 4.16 -6.44
C GLY A 110 -23.94 2.74 -6.63
N ASN A 111 -24.32 1.80 -5.75
CA ASN A 111 -23.94 0.38 -5.86
C ASN A 111 -24.55 -0.27 -7.12
N ALA A 112 -25.80 0.07 -7.46
CA ALA A 112 -26.44 -0.39 -8.69
C ALA A 112 -25.70 0.12 -9.94
N ALA A 113 -25.33 1.41 -9.96
CA ALA A 113 -24.53 2.00 -11.04
C ALA A 113 -23.14 1.35 -11.16
N MET A 114 -22.46 1.08 -10.04
CA MET A 114 -21.19 0.32 -10.01
C MET A 114 -21.35 -1.07 -10.65
N SER A 115 -22.45 -1.76 -10.36
CA SER A 115 -22.73 -3.11 -10.88
C SER A 115 -22.99 -3.08 -12.39
N GLN A 116 -23.52 -1.97 -12.90
CA GLN A 116 -23.70 -1.70 -14.34
C GLN A 116 -22.42 -1.15 -15.01
N LYS A 117 -21.34 -0.97 -14.26
CA LYS A 117 -20.10 -0.31 -14.70
C LYS A 117 -20.28 1.15 -15.12
N ASP A 118 -21.38 1.78 -14.69
CA ASP A 118 -21.60 3.22 -14.84
C ASP A 118 -20.94 3.96 -13.66
N TYR A 119 -19.62 4.09 -13.74
CA TYR A 119 -18.82 4.61 -12.66
C TYR A 119 -19.03 6.10 -12.41
N GLN A 120 -19.34 6.89 -13.44
CA GLN A 120 -19.58 8.32 -13.29
C GLN A 120 -20.88 8.57 -12.52
N THR A 121 -21.96 7.87 -12.88
CA THR A 121 -23.22 7.93 -12.13
C THR A 121 -23.05 7.41 -10.69
N ALA A 122 -22.22 6.39 -10.48
CA ALA A 122 -21.90 5.91 -9.14
C ALA A 122 -21.20 7.00 -8.30
N ILE A 123 -20.21 7.70 -8.87
CA ILE A 123 -19.52 8.83 -8.21
C ILE A 123 -20.51 9.91 -7.81
N ASP A 124 -21.46 10.24 -8.68
CA ASP A 124 -22.46 11.29 -8.42
C ASP A 124 -23.39 10.91 -7.26
N TYR A 125 -23.87 9.66 -7.22
CA TYR A 125 -24.72 9.17 -6.13
C TYR A 125 -23.97 9.11 -4.80
N TYR A 126 -22.74 8.59 -4.76
CA TYR A 126 -21.96 8.59 -3.52
C TYR A 126 -21.61 10.02 -3.07
N SER A 127 -21.35 10.92 -4.01
CA SER A 127 -21.09 12.34 -3.69
C SER A 127 -22.32 13.00 -3.08
N GLN A 128 -23.53 12.67 -3.53
CA GLN A 128 -24.77 13.13 -2.89
C GLN A 128 -24.92 12.53 -1.48
N ALA A 129 -24.66 11.24 -1.28
CA ALA A 129 -24.69 10.61 0.04
C ALA A 129 -23.68 11.27 1.01
N LEU A 130 -22.51 11.66 0.51
CA LEU A 130 -21.47 12.37 1.26
C LEU A 130 -21.81 13.85 1.54
N LYS A 131 -22.71 14.49 0.78
CA LYS A 131 -23.23 15.82 1.18
C LYS A 131 -24.07 15.73 2.47
N ILE A 132 -24.71 14.58 2.68
CA ILE A 132 -25.52 14.32 3.87
C ILE A 132 -24.63 13.83 5.01
N HIS A 133 -23.79 12.82 4.77
CA HIS A 133 -22.82 12.27 5.74
C HIS A 133 -21.37 12.41 5.25
N PRO A 134 -20.71 13.57 5.45
CA PRO A 134 -19.41 13.89 4.82
C PRO A 134 -18.26 12.95 5.14
N THR A 135 -18.30 12.30 6.30
CA THR A 135 -17.21 11.44 6.79
C THR A 135 -17.62 9.98 6.86
N ASN A 136 -18.73 9.55 6.24
CA ASN A 136 -19.11 8.13 6.30
C ASN A 136 -18.07 7.27 5.56
N PRO A 137 -17.36 6.35 6.25
CA PRO A 137 -16.25 5.60 5.67
C PRO A 137 -16.71 4.64 4.57
N ILE A 138 -17.96 4.16 4.62
CA ILE A 138 -18.54 3.28 3.60
C ILE A 138 -18.75 4.05 2.29
N TYR A 139 -19.33 5.24 2.36
CA TYR A 139 -19.61 6.04 1.15
C TYR A 139 -18.31 6.54 0.51
N LEU A 140 -17.34 6.97 1.32
CA LEU A 140 -16.00 7.33 0.87
C LEU A 140 -15.29 6.15 0.20
N SER A 141 -15.27 4.97 0.83
CA SER A 141 -14.65 3.77 0.26
C SER A 141 -15.32 3.31 -1.05
N ASN A 142 -16.64 3.43 -1.14
CA ASN A 142 -17.39 3.13 -2.36
C ASN A 142 -17.09 4.13 -3.48
N ARG A 143 -16.98 5.42 -3.18
CA ARG A 143 -16.61 6.44 -4.17
C ARG A 143 -15.14 6.30 -4.59
N ALA A 144 -14.24 5.94 -3.68
CA ALA A 144 -12.86 5.61 -3.99
C ALA A 144 -12.74 4.43 -4.97
N ALA A 145 -13.61 3.42 -4.82
CA ALA A 145 -13.71 2.32 -5.78
C ALA A 145 -14.12 2.81 -7.17
N ALA A 146 -15.16 3.66 -7.25
CA ALA A 146 -15.63 4.24 -8.51
C ALA A 146 -14.57 5.14 -9.17
N TYR A 147 -13.88 5.97 -8.40
CA TYR A 147 -12.76 6.79 -8.88
C TYR A 147 -11.61 5.94 -9.44
N SER A 148 -11.24 4.86 -8.75
CA SER A 148 -10.26 3.89 -9.26
C SER A 148 -10.69 3.27 -10.59
N SER A 149 -12.00 2.99 -10.75
CA SER A 149 -12.53 2.41 -11.99
C SER A 149 -12.50 3.36 -13.19
N VAL A 150 -12.51 4.67 -12.97
CA VAL A 150 -12.32 5.68 -14.03
C VAL A 150 -10.86 6.15 -14.16
N GLY A 151 -9.93 5.52 -13.44
CA GLY A 151 -8.51 5.89 -13.46
C GLY A 151 -8.15 7.16 -12.69
N ASN A 152 -9.08 7.73 -11.93
CA ASN A 152 -8.82 8.90 -11.09
C ASN A 152 -8.27 8.48 -9.72
N TYR A 153 -7.03 7.99 -9.71
CA TYR A 153 -6.42 7.43 -8.51
C TYR A 153 -6.14 8.46 -7.42
N ASP A 154 -5.84 9.72 -7.76
CA ASP A 154 -5.63 10.79 -6.77
C ASP A 154 -6.90 11.07 -5.96
N ALA A 155 -8.07 11.09 -6.61
CA ALA A 155 -9.34 11.23 -5.91
C ALA A 155 -9.67 9.99 -5.07
N ALA A 156 -9.35 8.80 -5.58
CA ALA A 156 -9.53 7.56 -4.84
C ALA A 156 -8.66 7.50 -3.56
N ILE A 157 -7.40 7.95 -3.64
CA ILE A 157 -6.50 8.04 -2.48
C ILE A 157 -7.10 8.97 -1.43
N LYS A 158 -7.51 10.18 -1.80
CA LYS A 158 -8.10 11.15 -0.85
C LYS A 158 -9.32 10.59 -0.12
N ASP A 159 -10.26 9.99 -0.86
CA ASP A 159 -11.46 9.41 -0.25
C ASP A 159 -11.10 8.22 0.65
N ALA A 160 -10.19 7.35 0.23
CA ALA A 160 -9.79 6.20 1.01
C ALA A 160 -8.99 6.60 2.27
N GLU A 161 -8.16 7.64 2.22
CA GLU A 161 -7.45 8.21 3.38
C GLU A 161 -8.45 8.75 4.41
N ILE A 162 -9.43 9.55 3.99
CA ILE A 162 -10.47 10.05 4.92
C ILE A 162 -11.25 8.88 5.52
N ALA A 163 -11.54 7.83 4.74
CA ALA A 163 -12.27 6.66 5.23
C ALA A 163 -11.48 5.90 6.31
N VAL A 164 -10.18 5.65 6.10
CA VAL A 164 -9.35 4.93 7.09
C VAL A 164 -9.01 5.78 8.30
N ASP A 165 -8.92 7.10 8.15
CA ASP A 165 -8.76 8.02 9.28
C ASP A 165 -10.03 8.09 10.14
N THR A 166 -11.20 7.96 9.51
CA THR A 166 -12.49 7.97 10.22
C THR A 166 -12.80 6.64 10.90
N ASP A 167 -12.55 5.52 10.22
CA ASP A 167 -12.69 4.18 10.79
C ASP A 167 -11.50 3.30 10.38
N PRO A 168 -10.45 3.26 11.23
CA PRO A 168 -9.28 2.43 10.98
C PRO A 168 -9.57 0.93 10.94
N SER A 169 -10.69 0.48 11.50
CA SER A 169 -11.10 -0.93 11.48
C SER A 169 -11.78 -1.33 10.16
N TYR A 170 -12.15 -0.36 9.32
CA TYR A 170 -12.83 -0.62 8.06
C TYR A 170 -11.86 -1.09 6.98
N SER A 171 -11.52 -2.37 7.03
CA SER A 171 -10.56 -3.05 6.17
C SER A 171 -10.75 -2.78 4.67
N LYS A 172 -11.99 -2.68 4.19
CA LYS A 172 -12.28 -2.38 2.78
C LYS A 172 -11.66 -1.05 2.33
N ALA A 173 -11.67 -0.01 3.16
CA ALA A 173 -11.06 1.28 2.83
C ALA A 173 -9.54 1.16 2.68
N TRP A 174 -8.88 0.39 3.53
CA TRP A 174 -7.45 0.08 3.39
C TRP A 174 -7.13 -0.65 2.07
N SER A 175 -7.98 -1.59 1.65
CA SER A 175 -7.84 -2.24 0.33
C SER A 175 -7.98 -1.23 -0.83
N ARG A 176 -8.88 -0.25 -0.73
CA ARG A 176 -9.02 0.83 -1.73
C ARG A 176 -7.78 1.72 -1.76
N LEU A 177 -7.27 2.11 -0.60
CA LEU A 177 -6.07 2.93 -0.48
C LEU A 177 -4.84 2.22 -1.07
N GLY A 178 -4.65 0.95 -0.73
CA GLY A 178 -3.56 0.13 -1.25
C GLY A 178 -3.60 0.02 -2.77
N HIS A 179 -4.78 -0.21 -3.34
CA HIS A 179 -4.95 -0.29 -4.79
C HIS A 179 -4.64 1.05 -5.47
N ALA A 180 -5.20 2.15 -4.97
CA ALA A 180 -5.02 3.46 -5.59
C ALA A 180 -3.55 3.94 -5.51
N ARG A 181 -2.87 3.73 -4.37
CA ARG A 181 -1.43 4.02 -4.23
C ARG A 181 -0.55 3.15 -5.12
N TYR A 182 -0.91 1.89 -5.30
CA TYR A 182 -0.21 1.00 -6.23
C TYR A 182 -0.32 1.54 -7.66
N SER A 183 -1.51 1.99 -8.06
CA SER A 183 -1.76 2.56 -9.40
C SER A 183 -1.03 3.89 -9.65
N THR A 184 -0.65 4.63 -8.61
CA THR A 184 0.19 5.84 -8.72
C THR A 184 1.69 5.57 -8.54
N ASN A 185 2.10 4.29 -8.53
CA ASN A 185 3.48 3.83 -8.28
C ASN A 185 4.04 4.15 -6.89
N ASP A 186 3.19 4.53 -5.92
CA ASP A 186 3.55 4.57 -4.51
C ASP A 186 3.49 3.15 -3.92
N PHE A 187 4.44 2.32 -4.31
CA PHE A 187 4.47 0.92 -3.91
C PHE A 187 4.69 0.74 -2.40
N LYS A 188 5.45 1.64 -1.77
CA LYS A 188 5.65 1.61 -0.33
C LYS A 188 4.35 1.94 0.41
N GLY A 189 3.69 3.02 0.03
CA GLY A 189 2.42 3.41 0.64
C GLY A 189 1.31 2.39 0.35
N ALA A 190 1.35 1.71 -0.80
CA ALA A 190 0.45 0.60 -1.11
C ALA A 190 0.66 -0.61 -0.19
N MET A 191 1.92 -1.04 0.02
CA MET A 191 2.25 -2.12 0.97
C MET A 191 1.74 -1.80 2.37
N ASP A 192 2.00 -0.59 2.85
CA ASP A 192 1.61 -0.17 4.20
C ASP A 192 0.09 -0.18 4.35
N ALA A 193 -0.64 0.31 3.36
CA ALA A 193 -2.10 0.29 3.36
C ALA A 193 -2.66 -1.13 3.31
N TYR A 194 -2.13 -2.03 2.46
CA TYR A 194 -2.59 -3.42 2.43
C TYR A 194 -2.30 -4.15 3.74
N LYS A 195 -1.14 -3.92 4.35
CA LYS A 195 -0.79 -4.48 5.65
C LYS A 195 -1.75 -4.00 6.74
N ALA A 196 -2.02 -2.70 6.81
CA ALA A 196 -3.01 -2.16 7.75
C ALA A 196 -4.41 -2.75 7.52
N GLY A 197 -4.81 -2.98 6.26
CA GLY A 197 -6.06 -3.64 5.93
C GLY A 197 -6.13 -5.10 6.40
N ILE A 198 -5.03 -5.85 6.24
CA ILE A 198 -4.91 -7.23 6.74
C ILE A 198 -5.05 -7.27 8.27
N ASP A 199 -4.36 -6.36 8.95
CA ASP A 199 -4.40 -6.25 10.41
C ASP A 199 -5.80 -5.85 10.90
N ALA A 200 -6.49 -4.95 10.20
CA ALA A 200 -7.84 -4.48 10.53
C ALA A 200 -8.94 -5.53 10.28
N GLU A 201 -8.85 -6.32 9.20
CA GLU A 201 -9.80 -7.40 8.91
C GLU A 201 -9.69 -8.55 9.93
N GLY A 202 -8.49 -8.75 10.48
CA GLY A 202 -8.17 -9.93 11.26
C GLY A 202 -8.15 -11.20 10.39
N ASN A 203 -7.85 -12.35 11.02
CA ASN A 203 -7.80 -13.66 10.36
C ASN A 203 -6.91 -13.72 9.10
N GLY A 204 -5.86 -12.88 9.03
CA GLY A 204 -4.93 -12.81 7.91
C GLY A 204 -5.40 -11.97 6.72
N GLY A 205 -6.53 -11.27 6.79
CA GLY A 205 -7.03 -10.40 5.73
C GLY A 205 -7.62 -11.13 4.52
N THR A 206 -8.24 -10.38 3.61
CA THR A 206 -8.76 -10.96 2.37
C THR A 206 -7.65 -11.35 1.40
N GLN A 207 -7.92 -12.32 0.52
CA GLN A 207 -6.99 -12.72 -0.54
C GLN A 207 -6.57 -11.52 -1.41
N VAL A 208 -7.48 -10.58 -1.67
CA VAL A 208 -7.19 -9.36 -2.44
C VAL A 208 -6.12 -8.51 -1.75
N MET A 209 -6.15 -8.39 -0.42
CA MET A 209 -5.14 -7.63 0.32
C MET A 209 -3.81 -8.36 0.38
N GLN A 210 -3.82 -9.69 0.56
CA GLN A 210 -2.60 -10.49 0.58
C GLN A 210 -1.86 -10.40 -0.77
N VAL A 211 -2.57 -10.66 -1.87
CA VAL A 211 -2.02 -10.55 -3.22
C VAL A 211 -1.59 -9.10 -3.52
N GLY A 212 -2.38 -8.11 -3.10
CA GLY A 212 -2.03 -6.70 -3.22
C GLY A 212 -0.73 -6.35 -2.49
N TYR A 213 -0.57 -6.81 -1.26
CA TYR A 213 0.64 -6.61 -0.45
C TYR A 213 1.87 -7.24 -1.12
N GLU A 214 1.78 -8.50 -1.55
CA GLU A 214 2.89 -9.20 -2.19
C GLU A 214 3.30 -8.53 -3.52
N THR A 215 2.31 -8.12 -4.31
CA THR A 215 2.54 -7.44 -5.58
C THR A 215 3.21 -6.08 -5.36
N ALA A 216 2.71 -5.29 -4.41
CA ALA A 216 3.30 -4.01 -4.04
C ALA A 216 4.72 -4.18 -3.49
N LYS A 217 4.97 -5.21 -2.66
CA LYS A 217 6.29 -5.53 -2.13
C LYS A 217 7.29 -5.86 -3.23
N LYS A 218 6.92 -6.72 -4.16
CA LYS A 218 7.79 -7.05 -5.30
C LYS A 218 8.18 -5.80 -6.08
N LYS A 219 7.22 -4.92 -6.37
CA LYS A 219 7.44 -3.68 -7.11
C LYS A 219 8.30 -2.67 -6.35
N TYR A 220 8.12 -2.58 -5.04
CA TYR A 220 8.96 -1.77 -4.17
C TYR A 220 10.41 -2.28 -4.18
N ASP A 221 10.62 -3.59 -3.97
CA ASP A 221 11.95 -4.21 -3.98
C ASP A 221 12.66 -4.00 -5.35
N GLU A 222 11.91 -4.13 -6.46
CA GLU A 222 12.41 -3.81 -7.82
C GLU A 222 12.84 -2.34 -7.95
N GLN A 223 12.07 -1.38 -7.44
CA GLN A 223 12.43 0.04 -7.46
C GLN A 223 13.66 0.35 -6.61
N GLU A 224 13.81 -0.27 -5.44
CA GLU A 224 14.94 -0.04 -4.54
C GLU A 224 16.26 -0.60 -5.11
N VAL A 225 16.20 -1.75 -5.78
CA VAL A 225 17.35 -2.29 -6.52
C VAL A 225 17.73 -1.36 -7.67
N ALA A 226 16.75 -0.83 -8.41
CA ALA A 226 17.01 0.13 -9.49
C ALA A 226 17.55 1.49 -9.01
N ARG A 227 17.22 1.90 -7.78
CA ARG A 227 17.72 3.14 -7.15
C ARG A 227 19.10 2.99 -6.53
N SER A 228 19.56 1.76 -6.30
CA SER A 228 20.90 1.51 -5.79
C SER A 228 21.93 1.82 -6.89
N PRO A 229 22.98 2.64 -6.61
CA PRO A 229 23.99 2.92 -7.61
C PRO A 229 24.66 1.60 -8.05
N PRO A 230 25.08 1.47 -9.32
CA PRO A 230 25.87 0.31 -9.73
C PRO A 230 27.09 0.28 -8.81
N ALA A 231 27.26 -0.83 -8.08
CA ALA A 231 28.37 -1.00 -7.17
C ALA A 231 29.65 -0.57 -7.88
N SER A 232 30.28 0.51 -7.42
CA SER A 232 31.55 0.98 -7.94
C SER A 232 32.53 -0.17 -7.79
N ARG A 233 32.96 -0.76 -8.91
CA ARG A 233 34.07 -1.71 -8.93
C ARG A 233 35.32 -0.95 -8.51
N THR A 234 35.57 -0.85 -7.21
CA THR A 234 36.86 -0.44 -6.67
C THR A 234 37.87 -1.53 -7.02
N ALA A 235 38.57 -1.32 -8.13
CA ALA A 235 39.77 -2.07 -8.43
C ALA A 235 40.82 -1.73 -7.36
N SER A 236 41.21 -2.73 -6.57
CA SER A 236 42.38 -2.70 -5.68
C SER A 236 43.11 -4.04 -5.75
N PRO A 237 44.43 -4.05 -5.51
CA PRO A 237 45.38 -4.79 -6.33
C PRO A 237 45.60 -6.24 -5.90
N MET A 238 46.03 -7.04 -6.88
CA MET A 238 46.58 -8.39 -6.76
C MET A 238 47.55 -8.51 -5.57
N GLY A 239 47.28 -9.42 -4.64
CA GLY A 239 48.15 -9.74 -3.52
C GLY A 239 47.71 -10.99 -2.74
N ALA A 240 48.24 -12.15 -3.17
CA ALA A 240 48.51 -13.39 -2.44
C ALA A 240 47.62 -13.86 -1.26
N GLY A 241 47.02 -15.05 -1.43
CA GLY A 241 46.94 -16.08 -0.37
C GLY A 241 45.58 -16.29 0.30
N GLY A 242 44.82 -17.31 -0.16
CA GLY A 242 43.70 -17.88 0.60
C GLY A 242 42.65 -18.61 -0.27
N PRO A 243 42.15 -19.78 0.13
CA PRO A 243 41.09 -20.49 -0.59
C PRO A 243 39.74 -19.84 -0.33
N GLY A 244 39.42 -18.82 -1.13
CA GLY A 244 38.15 -18.07 -1.09
C GLY A 244 37.84 -17.31 -2.39
N GLY A 245 38.46 -17.69 -3.50
CA GLY A 245 38.54 -16.91 -4.75
C GLY A 245 37.49 -17.24 -5.83
N MET A 246 36.29 -17.72 -5.48
CA MET A 246 35.23 -18.04 -6.47
C MET A 246 34.60 -16.80 -7.14
N MET A 247 35.08 -15.59 -6.82
CA MET A 247 34.75 -14.34 -7.52
C MET A 247 35.92 -13.79 -8.36
N GLY A 248 36.98 -14.58 -8.62
CA GLY A 248 37.97 -14.27 -9.67
C GLY A 248 37.63 -14.92 -11.02
N ALA A 249 36.92 -16.04 -11.00
CA ALA A 249 36.67 -16.87 -12.18
C ALA A 249 35.59 -16.30 -13.13
N LEU A 250 34.64 -15.49 -12.64
CA LEU A 250 33.61 -14.88 -13.49
C LEU A 250 34.15 -13.71 -14.34
N SER A 251 35.20 -13.02 -13.86
CA SER A 251 35.83 -11.92 -14.61
C SER A 251 36.77 -12.39 -15.71
N SER A 252 37.23 -13.65 -15.69
CA SER A 252 37.96 -14.24 -16.82
C SER A 252 37.02 -14.82 -17.89
N LEU A 253 35.71 -14.94 -17.61
CA LEU A 253 34.72 -15.48 -18.56
C LEU A 253 34.06 -14.40 -19.43
N LEU A 254 34.07 -13.13 -19.02
CA LEU A 254 33.42 -12.03 -19.76
C LEU A 254 34.40 -11.01 -20.39
N GLY A 255 35.71 -11.25 -20.30
CA GLY A 255 36.76 -10.31 -20.75
C GLY A 255 37.45 -10.64 -22.07
N GLY A 256 37.14 -11.76 -22.73
CA GLY A 256 37.86 -12.23 -23.92
C GLY A 256 37.05 -12.10 -25.20
N MET A 257 36.71 -10.88 -25.63
CA MET A 257 36.17 -10.70 -26.98
C MET A 257 37.32 -10.71 -27.99
N GLY A 258 37.56 -11.89 -28.59
CA GLY A 258 38.54 -12.07 -29.64
C GLY A 258 38.37 -13.41 -30.37
N GLY A 259 37.36 -13.49 -31.25
CA GLY A 259 37.32 -14.50 -32.31
C GLY A 259 36.26 -15.61 -32.17
N ALA A 260 35.40 -15.67 -33.20
CA ALA A 260 34.70 -16.85 -33.73
C ALA A 260 33.94 -17.78 -32.76
N GLY A 261 32.61 -17.63 -32.73
CA GLY A 261 31.60 -18.69 -32.56
C GLY A 261 31.94 -19.90 -31.66
N GLY A 262 31.72 -19.77 -30.36
CA GLY A 262 31.76 -20.89 -29.41
C GLY A 262 30.45 -20.99 -28.62
N LYS A 263 29.71 -22.09 -28.79
CA LYS A 263 28.50 -22.42 -28.03
C LYS A 263 28.85 -22.62 -26.53
N PRO A 264 27.91 -22.40 -25.60
CA PRO A 264 28.09 -22.82 -24.20
C PRO A 264 28.34 -24.33 -24.15
N ASP A 265 29.38 -24.76 -23.44
CA ASP A 265 29.79 -26.16 -23.36
C ASP A 265 28.83 -26.96 -22.44
N PHE A 266 27.71 -27.38 -23.03
CA PHE A 266 26.71 -28.27 -22.41
C PHE A 266 27.28 -29.66 -22.05
N GLY A 267 28.41 -30.07 -22.64
CA GLY A 267 29.04 -31.36 -22.36
C GLY A 267 29.65 -31.42 -20.96
N ALA A 268 30.22 -30.32 -20.48
CA ALA A 268 30.72 -30.21 -19.10
C ALA A 268 29.58 -30.15 -18.07
N LEU A 269 28.40 -29.63 -18.46
CA LEU A 269 27.23 -29.51 -17.59
C LEU A 269 26.53 -30.86 -17.36
N MET A 270 26.56 -31.76 -18.34
CA MET A 270 25.88 -33.07 -18.27
C MET A 270 26.67 -34.14 -17.50
N ASN A 271 27.95 -33.88 -17.25
CA ASN A 271 28.87 -34.79 -16.54
C ASN A 271 29.15 -34.35 -15.09
N ASP A 272 28.46 -33.32 -14.60
CA ASP A 272 28.55 -32.87 -13.22
C ASP A 272 27.68 -33.76 -12.31
N PRO A 273 28.29 -34.51 -11.36
CA PRO A 273 27.57 -35.43 -10.48
C PRO A 273 26.45 -34.74 -9.67
N ASN A 274 26.65 -33.47 -9.30
CA ASN A 274 25.69 -32.71 -8.50
C ASN A 274 24.45 -32.30 -9.32
N ILE A 275 24.64 -32.10 -10.63
CA ILE A 275 23.54 -31.80 -11.56
C ILE A 275 22.74 -33.07 -11.85
N MET A 276 23.40 -34.21 -11.98
CA MET A 276 22.73 -35.50 -12.19
C MET A 276 21.91 -35.93 -10.96
N GLU A 277 22.40 -35.62 -9.76
CA GLU A 277 21.66 -35.81 -8.50
C GLU A 277 20.46 -34.87 -8.40
N SER A 278 20.64 -33.59 -8.74
CA SER A 278 19.55 -32.58 -8.79
C SER A 278 18.47 -32.94 -9.82
N VAL A 279 18.85 -33.48 -10.97
CA VAL A 279 17.91 -33.96 -12.01
C VAL A 279 17.19 -35.24 -11.57
N SER A 280 17.89 -36.14 -10.86
CA SER A 280 17.28 -37.35 -10.29
C SER A 280 16.29 -37.03 -9.17
N GLU A 281 16.62 -36.05 -8.33
CA GLU A 281 15.76 -35.56 -7.25
C GLU A 281 14.56 -34.79 -7.80
N MET A 282 14.78 -33.98 -8.84
CA MET A 282 13.71 -33.36 -9.60
C MET A 282 12.79 -34.43 -10.19
N MET A 283 13.29 -35.46 -10.88
CA MET A 283 12.46 -36.54 -11.44
C MET A 283 11.64 -37.34 -10.42
N LYS A 284 12.05 -37.35 -9.15
CA LYS A 284 11.33 -38.02 -8.06
C LYS A 284 10.21 -37.17 -7.46
N ASP A 285 10.18 -35.86 -7.73
CA ASP A 285 9.11 -34.96 -7.28
C ASP A 285 7.86 -35.09 -8.18
N PRO A 286 6.70 -35.50 -7.65
CA PRO A 286 5.45 -35.60 -8.42
C PRO A 286 5.04 -34.29 -9.11
N LYS A 287 5.42 -33.13 -8.56
CA LYS A 287 5.08 -31.82 -9.11
C LYS A 287 5.97 -31.43 -10.30
N SER A 288 7.21 -31.90 -10.33
CA SER A 288 8.10 -31.68 -11.47
C SER A 288 7.68 -32.54 -12.67
N LEU A 289 7.13 -33.73 -12.43
CA LEU A 289 6.66 -34.64 -13.46
C LEU A 289 5.46 -34.03 -14.21
N ASP A 290 4.58 -33.35 -13.48
CA ASP A 290 3.46 -32.59 -14.05
C ASP A 290 3.94 -31.33 -14.79
N MET A 291 5.02 -30.70 -14.33
CA MET A 291 5.67 -29.58 -15.02
C MET A 291 6.32 -30.02 -16.34
N VAL A 292 7.04 -31.13 -16.36
CA VAL A 292 7.65 -31.72 -17.58
C VAL A 292 6.56 -32.18 -18.55
N LYS A 293 5.48 -32.76 -18.04
CA LYS A 293 4.32 -33.15 -18.84
C LYS A 293 3.60 -31.96 -19.46
N ASN A 294 3.43 -30.86 -18.72
CA ASN A 294 2.87 -29.60 -19.23
C ASN A 294 3.82 -28.87 -20.19
N MET A 295 5.13 -29.06 -20.03
CA MET A 295 6.14 -28.52 -20.95
C MET A 295 6.18 -29.30 -22.27
N MET A 296 6.03 -30.63 -22.22
CA MET A 296 5.93 -31.48 -23.41
C MET A 296 4.60 -31.37 -24.14
N SER A 297 3.51 -31.05 -23.44
CA SER A 297 2.20 -30.80 -24.05
C SER A 297 2.08 -29.40 -24.64
N ASN A 298 3.06 -28.53 -24.43
CA ASN A 298 3.08 -27.18 -24.99
C ASN A 298 3.54 -27.20 -26.46
N PRO A 299 2.67 -26.89 -27.44
CA PRO A 299 2.97 -27.01 -28.86
C PRO A 299 4.13 -26.11 -29.34
N GLU A 300 4.38 -24.99 -28.67
CA GLU A 300 5.53 -24.12 -28.99
C GLU A 300 6.87 -24.76 -28.63
N ILE A 301 6.92 -25.53 -27.54
CA ILE A 301 8.14 -26.24 -27.10
C ILE A 301 8.35 -27.48 -27.96
N ALA A 302 7.29 -28.17 -28.37
CA ALA A 302 7.36 -29.25 -29.35
C ALA A 302 7.91 -28.76 -30.70
N ALA A 303 7.45 -27.60 -31.19
CA ALA A 303 7.98 -26.99 -32.41
C ALA A 303 9.45 -26.57 -32.28
N MET A 304 9.84 -26.04 -31.11
CA MET A 304 11.23 -25.67 -30.82
C MET A 304 12.15 -26.89 -30.74
N ALA A 305 11.71 -27.98 -30.10
CA ALA A 305 12.44 -29.24 -30.03
C ALA A 305 12.56 -29.92 -31.41
N GLN A 306 11.55 -29.80 -32.26
CA GLN A 306 11.56 -30.34 -33.62
C GLN A 306 12.53 -29.58 -34.54
N ASN A 307 12.61 -28.25 -34.40
CA ASN A 307 13.63 -27.44 -35.07
C ASN A 307 15.05 -27.73 -34.55
N PHE A 308 15.19 -28.03 -33.27
CA PHE A 308 16.47 -28.38 -32.67
C PHE A 308 16.95 -29.78 -33.09
N MET A 309 16.04 -30.75 -33.17
CA MET A 309 16.33 -32.12 -33.59
C MET A 309 16.51 -32.24 -35.12
N GLY A 310 15.81 -31.42 -35.90
CA GLY A 310 15.98 -31.33 -37.35
C GLY A 310 17.31 -30.69 -37.79
N GLY A 311 17.95 -29.89 -36.92
CA GLY A 311 19.24 -29.25 -37.17
C GLY A 311 20.46 -30.16 -37.00
N MET A 312 20.30 -31.36 -36.45
CA MET A 312 21.41 -32.31 -36.21
C MET A 312 21.53 -33.42 -37.27
N GLY A 313 20.66 -33.39 -38.30
CA GLY A 313 20.57 -34.43 -39.35
C GLY A 313 20.96 -34.01 -40.77
N ARG A 314 21.53 -32.82 -40.99
CA ARG A 314 22.00 -32.38 -42.32
C ARG A 314 23.45 -31.91 -42.26
N GLY A 315 24.35 -32.88 -42.17
CA GLY A 315 25.80 -32.64 -42.14
C GLY A 315 26.62 -33.85 -42.56
N ALA A 316 26.12 -34.67 -43.50
CA ALA A 316 26.94 -35.68 -44.18
C ALA A 316 26.26 -36.09 -45.50
N GLY A 317 26.91 -35.81 -46.63
CA GLY A 317 26.50 -36.32 -47.93
C GLY A 317 26.62 -35.30 -49.06
N GLY A 318 27.83 -35.18 -49.63
CA GLY A 318 28.04 -34.34 -50.82
C GLY A 318 29.50 -34.15 -51.19
N ALA A 319 30.29 -35.23 -51.21
CA ALA A 319 31.58 -35.21 -51.90
C ALA A 319 31.31 -35.20 -53.42
N GLY A 320 31.51 -34.04 -54.06
CA GLY A 320 31.62 -33.96 -55.51
C GLY A 320 33.02 -34.44 -55.95
N PRO A 321 33.15 -35.27 -57.00
CA PRO A 321 34.45 -35.59 -57.56
C PRO A 321 34.91 -34.47 -58.50
N ALA A 322 36.14 -34.01 -58.31
CA ALA A 322 36.83 -33.14 -59.25
C ALA A 322 37.73 -33.98 -60.18
N SER A 323 37.59 -33.69 -61.48
CA SER A 323 38.57 -33.73 -62.58
C SER A 323 39.16 -35.07 -63.07
N GLY A 324 39.10 -35.26 -64.40
CA GLY A 324 40.13 -36.00 -65.14
C GLY A 324 39.70 -36.55 -66.51
N HIS A 325 39.98 -35.77 -67.57
CA HIS A 325 40.03 -36.11 -69.01
C HIS A 325 38.73 -36.32 -69.80
#